data_AF-A0A2P8QXK8-F1
#
_entry.id   AF-A0A2P8QXK8-F1
#
_cell.length_a   1.000
_cell.length_b   1.000
_cell.length_c   1.000
_cell.angle_alpha   90.00
_cell.angle_beta   90.00
_cell.angle_gamma   90.00
#
_symmetry.space_group_name_H-M   'P 1'
#
loop_
_entity.id
_entity.type
_entity.pdbx_description
1 polymer ?
#
loop_
_entity_poly.entity_id
_entity_poly.type
_entity_poly.pdbx_seq_one_letter_code
_entity_poly.pdbx_strand_id
1 'polypeptide(L)' 'MKAIAGYLRSLFKREFVFPGLKTALFVGTILFTINHGGALLRGEMDRERWISGLLTYIMPYCVNVHGQYIARRRL' A
#
# COMPACT_ATOMS: atom_id res chain seq x y z
N MET A 1 9.70 -20.64 3.99
CA MET A 1 8.25 -20.74 3.65
C MET A 1 7.31 -20.25 4.76
N LYS A 2 7.40 -20.73 6.01
CA LYS A 2 6.47 -20.35 7.10
C LYS A 2 6.36 -18.84 7.35
N ALA A 3 7.48 -18.10 7.29
CA ALA A 3 7.48 -16.65 7.49
C ALA A 3 6.72 -15.88 6.40
N ILE A 4 6.85 -16.30 5.14
CA ILE A 4 6.16 -15.70 3.98
C ILE A 4 4.66 -15.99 4.06
N ALA A 5 4.27 -17.24 4.34
CA ALA A 5 2.87 -17.60 4.54
C ALA A 5 2.23 -16.83 5.70
N GLY A 6 2.97 -16.61 6.79
CA GLY A 6 2.50 -15.79 7.91
C GLY A 6 2.28 -14.33 7.52
N TYR A 7 3.17 -13.75 6.73
CA TYR A 7 3.01 -12.39 6.19
C TYR A 7 1.83 -12.30 5.21
N LEU A 8 1.67 -13.25 4.29
CA LEU A 8 0.53 -13.26 3.37
C LEU A 8 -0.81 -13.37 4.12
N ARG A 9 -0.86 -14.15 5.20
CA ARG A 9 -2.03 -14.18 6.09
C ARG A 9 -2.24 -12.86 6.81
N SER A 10 -1.18 -12.17 7.23
CA SER A 10 -1.30 -10.87 7.91
C SER A 10 -1.91 -9.80 7.01
N LEU A 11 -1.77 -9.90 5.68
CA LEU A 11 -2.42 -8.99 4.73
C LEU A 11 -3.95 -9.02 4.80
N PHE A 12 -4.57 -10.04 5.41
CA PHE A 12 -6.03 -10.15 5.51
C PHE A 12 -6.56 -10.16 6.95
N LYS A 13 -5.68 -10.03 7.96
CA LYS A 13 -6.12 -9.97 9.35
C LYS A 13 -6.59 -8.57 9.70
N ARG A 14 -7.79 -8.47 10.27
CA ARG A 14 -8.43 -7.20 10.70
C ARG A 14 -7.49 -6.30 11.51
N GLU A 15 -6.66 -6.89 12.35
CA GLU A 15 -5.68 -6.19 13.19
C GLU A 15 -4.64 -5.39 12.39
N PHE A 16 -4.31 -5.80 11.17
CA PHE A 16 -3.33 -5.13 10.30
C PHE A 16 -3.98 -4.38 9.14
N VAL A 17 -5.13 -4.86 8.67
CA VAL A 17 -5.86 -4.29 7.52
C VAL A 17 -6.25 -2.84 7.79
N PHE A 18 -6.91 -2.53 8.92
CA PHE A 18 -7.37 -1.16 9.18
C PHE A 18 -6.23 -0.14 9.31
N PRO A 19 -5.16 -0.39 10.09
CA PRO A 19 -4.00 0.48 10.09
C PRO A 19 -3.34 0.56 8.71
N GLY A 20 -3.22 -0.57 8.00
CA GLY A 20 -2.69 -0.64 6.64
C GLY A 20 -3.44 0.25 5.67
N LEU A 21 -4.77 0.20 5.66
CA LEU A 21 -5.61 1.01 4.79
C LEU A 21 -5.49 2.50 5.12
N LYS A 22 -5.42 2.88 6.39
CA LYS A 22 -5.19 4.29 6.78
C LYS A 22 -3.87 4.82 6.23
N THR A 23 -2.78 4.05 6.40
CA THR A 23 -1.46 4.40 5.84
C THR A 23 -1.50 4.45 4.32
N ALA A 24 -2.13 3.47 3.67
CA ALA A 24 -2.30 3.41 2.22
C ALA A 24 -3.05 4.62 1.67
N LEU A 25 -4.15 5.01 2.29
CA LEU A 25 -4.92 6.18 1.86
C LEU A 25 -4.12 7.45 2.05
N PHE A 26 -3.51 7.68 3.22
CA PHE A 26 -2.78 8.91 3.48
C PHE A 26 -1.52 9.04 2.62
N VAL A 27 -0.61 8.08 2.74
CA VAL A 27 0.68 8.10 2.03
C VAL A 27 0.46 7.92 0.53
N GLY A 28 -0.45 7.01 0.14
CA GLY A 28 -0.76 6.76 -1.26
C GLY A 28 -1.41 7.97 -1.94
N THR A 29 -2.26 8.74 -1.27
CA THR A 29 -2.82 9.97 -1.87
C THR A 29 -1.74 11.02 -2.10
N ILE A 30 -0.84 11.21 -1.13
CA ILE A 30 0.29 12.15 -1.28
C ILE A 30 1.17 11.73 -2.46
N LEU A 31 1.59 10.46 -2.49
CA LEU A 31 2.43 9.94 -3.56
C LEU A 31 1.72 9.97 -4.92
N PHE A 32 0.43 9.65 -4.99
CA PHE A 32 -0.33 9.70 -6.22
C PHE A 32 -0.42 11.15 -6.73
N THR A 33 -0.66 12.11 -5.84
CA THR A 33 -0.74 13.52 -6.20
C THR A 33 0.56 14.03 -6.80
N ILE A 34 1.71 13.74 -6.18
CA ILE A 34 3.01 14.20 -6.69
C ILE A 34 3.46 13.49 -7.97
N ASN A 35 3.10 12.21 -8.17
CA ASN A 35 3.56 11.42 -9.32
C ASN A 35 2.60 11.45 -10.52
N HIS A 36 1.30 11.41 -10.25
CA HIS A 36 0.26 11.26 -11.26
C HIS A 36 -0.73 12.43 -11.29
N GLY A 37 -0.77 13.30 -10.27
CA GLY A 37 -1.72 14.40 -10.19
C GLY A 37 -1.69 15.34 -11.40
N GLY A 38 -0.50 15.69 -11.88
CA GLY A 38 -0.35 16.51 -13.09
C GLY A 38 -0.92 15.84 -14.36
N ALA A 39 -0.65 14.54 -14.54
CA ALA A 39 -1.17 13.78 -15.67
C ALA A 39 -2.69 13.57 -15.55
N LEU A 40 -3.21 13.37 -14.34
CA LEU A 40 -4.64 13.25 -14.08
C LEU A 40 -5.37 14.55 -14.45
N LEU A 41 -4.85 15.70 -14.04
CA LEU A 41 -5.44 17.01 -14.35
C LEU A 41 -5.42 17.35 -15.85
N ARG A 42 -4.42 16.86 -16.58
CA ARG A 42 -4.30 17.07 -18.04
C ARG A 42 -5.01 16.01 -18.88
N GLY A 43 -5.61 14.98 -18.26
CA GLY A 43 -6.23 13.87 -18.98
C GLY A 43 -5.22 12.93 -19.66
N GLU A 44 -3.95 12.93 -19.23
CA GLU A 44 -2.85 12.13 -19.76
C GLU A 44 -2.71 10.78 -19.03
N MET A 45 -3.80 10.25 -18.48
CA MET A 45 -3.80 8.97 -17.76
C MET A 45 -3.96 7.82 -18.74
N ASP A 46 -2.83 7.25 -19.17
CA ASP A 46 -2.78 5.98 -19.89
C ASP A 46 -2.92 4.76 -18.94
N ARG A 47 -3.01 3.57 -19.52
CA ARG A 47 -3.17 2.31 -18.78
C ARG A 47 -2.01 2.02 -17.82
N GLU A 48 -0.78 2.33 -18.22
CA GLU A 48 0.41 2.07 -17.41
C GLU A 48 0.48 3.00 -16.20
N ARG A 49 0.10 4.27 -16.39
CA ARG A 49 0.02 5.26 -15.32
C ARG A 49 -1.12 4.95 -14.36
N TRP A 50 -2.24 4.39 -14.82
CA TRP A 50 -3.29 3.90 -13.92
C TRP A 50 -2.81 2.74 -13.04
N ILE A 51 -2.06 1.79 -13.62
CA ILE A 51 -1.46 0.69 -12.87
C ILE A 51 -0.46 1.23 -11.83
N SER A 52 0.40 2.16 -12.23
CA SER A 52 1.35 2.83 -11.35
C SER A 52 0.63 3.60 -10.23
N GLY A 53 -0.48 4.26 -10.56
CA GLY A 53 -1.34 4.94 -9.61
C GLY A 53 -1.94 3.99 -8.58
N LEU A 54 -2.40 2.80 -8.98
CA LEU A 54 -2.90 1.79 -8.06
C LEU A 54 -1.78 1.25 -7.14
N LEU A 55 -0.61 0.96 -7.71
CA LEU A 55 0.55 0.49 -6.95
C LEU A 55 1.00 1.48 -5.88
N THR A 56 0.77 2.78 -6.12
CA THR A 56 1.06 3.85 -5.16
C THR A 56 0.27 3.71 -3.85
N TYR A 57 -0.90 3.05 -3.87
CA TYR A 57 -1.67 2.74 -2.67
C TYR A 57 -1.36 1.34 -2.11
N ILE A 58 -1.11 0.36 -2.98
CA ILE A 58 -0.79 -1.01 -2.57
C ILE A 58 0.54 -1.07 -1.81
N MET A 59 1.54 -0.29 -2.24
CA MET A 59 2.86 -0.34 -1.63
C MET A 59 2.87 0.09 -0.16
N PRO A 60 2.32 1.25 0.23
CA PRO A 60 2.26 1.64 1.63
C PRO A 60 1.41 0.69 2.49
N TYR A 61 0.37 0.07 1.92
CA TYR A 61 -0.39 -0.98 2.61
C TYR A 61 0.52 -2.17 3.00
N CYS A 62 1.20 -2.74 2.00
CA CYS A 62 2.08 -3.89 2.18
C CYS A 62 3.21 -3.59 3.17
N VAL A 63 3.86 -2.44 3.04
CA VAL A 63 4.95 -2.01 3.95
C VAL A 63 4.44 -1.84 5.38
N ASN A 64 3.26 -1.25 5.57
CA ASN A 64 2.68 -1.07 6.91
C ASN A 64 2.31 -2.41 7.56
N VAL A 65 1.70 -3.34 6.81
CA VAL A 65 1.41 -4.69 7.32
C VAL A 65 2.69 -5.46 7.62
N HIS A 66 3.71 -5.33 6.76
CA HIS A 66 4.99 -5.99 6.96
C HIS A 66 5.70 -5.51 8.23
N GLY A 67 5.73 -4.19 8.46
CA GLY A 67 6.28 -3.60 9.67
C GLY A 67 5.58 -4.10 10.93
N GLN A 68 4.24 -4.12 10.93
CA GLN A 68 3.46 -4.66 12.05
C GLN A 68 3.69 -6.16 12.27
N TYR A 69 3.78 -6.95 11.20
CA TYR A 69 4.05 -8.38 11.27
C TYR A 69 5.43 -8.68 11.86
N ILE A 70 6.47 -7.93 11.46
CA ILE A 70 7.81 -8.06 12.05
C ILE A 70 7.81 -7.62 13.51
N ALA A 71 7.19 -6.49 13.83
CA ALA A 71 7.16 -5.96 15.19
C ALA A 71 6.55 -6.97 16.17
N ARG A 72 5.42 -7.59 15.80
CA ARG A 72 4.77 -8.61 16.63
C ARG A 72 5.52 -9.93 16.73
N ARG A 73 6.42 -10.23 15.78
CA ARG A 73 7.28 -11.42 15.83
C ARG A 73 8.52 -11.24 16.71
N ARG A 74 8.82 -10.00 17.11
CA ARG A 74 9.94 -9.64 17.99
C ARG A 74 9.53 -9.55 19.46
N LEU A 75 8.23 -9.47 19.74
CA LEU A 75 7.62 -9.59 21.07
C LEU A 75 7.33 -11.06 21.37
#